data_AF-A0A9P5S6B2-F1
#
_entry.id   AF-A0A9P5S6B2-F1
#
_cell.length_a   1.000
_cell.length_b   1.000
_cell.length_c   1.000
_cell.angle_alpha   90.00
_cell.angle_beta   90.00
_cell.angle_gamma   90.00
#
_symmetry.space_group_name_H-M   'P 1'
#
loop_
_entity.id
_entity.type
_entity.pdbx_description
1 polymer ?
#
loop_
_entity_poly.entity_id
_entity_poly.type
_entity_poly.pdbx_seq_one_letter_code
_entity_poly.pdbx_strand_id
1 'polypeptide(L)'
;MTEYKQEDEEWFQNMGWHFNRNDDFVDKHDKLQVILHEKLMQDYGFKKIAIPWDPNATFPRIGGRIPPDCPRVFATKDVHVNPKILIIVQGLGKVAPGQWARKLFTNGYRDQFDYASQIPYIERALHLGWAVILCDPNRAELASTSAPSPMSMWLGGGGSQRAGPRGRADHVRRVWEDLIRSSSAKCVMFVAFSAGTAATLQLFDTYRREFVRRVKAVVLLDGDTGSSHYRQLDGPWLFKNTKSFSQRGSGGSLRNAEEVDTDDHDSVPGVAVARVFEFLEKQHNRFMAQLPEEQYRWIRSLYQQRTSALGRGVTRILSSSSSSFSRRS
;
A
#
# COMPACT_ATOMS: atom_id res chain seq x y z
N MET A 1 25.47 12.29 11.31
CA MET A 1 24.57 12.46 12.46
C MET A 1 23.95 13.83 12.32
N THR A 2 22.80 13.92 11.67
CA THR A 2 22.02 15.16 11.57
C THR A 2 21.39 15.42 12.93
N GLU A 3 21.62 16.62 13.49
CA GLU A 3 21.03 17.04 14.76
C GLU A 3 19.50 16.98 14.66
N TYR A 4 18.88 16.17 15.51
CA TYR A 4 17.44 16.20 15.74
C TYR A 4 17.08 17.59 16.24
N LYS A 5 16.22 18.31 15.51
CA LYS A 5 15.69 19.58 16.02
C LYS A 5 14.73 19.29 17.17
N GLN A 6 14.87 20.06 18.24
CA GLN A 6 14.11 19.91 19.48
C GLN A 6 12.58 19.99 19.28
N GLU A 7 12.12 20.68 18.22
CA GLU A 7 10.69 20.79 17.84
C GLU A 7 10.08 19.47 17.33
N ASP A 8 10.89 18.57 16.74
CA ASP A 8 10.40 17.27 16.27
C ASP A 8 10.21 16.29 17.42
N GLU A 9 11.04 16.35 18.46
CA GLU A 9 10.89 15.55 19.68
C GLU A 9 9.59 15.90 20.41
N GLU A 10 9.23 17.17 20.48
CA GLU A 10 8.00 17.64 21.12
C GLU A 10 6.74 17.18 20.36
N TRP A 11 6.78 17.10 19.02
CA TRP A 11 5.67 16.55 18.23
C TRP A 11 5.45 15.06 18.50
N PHE A 12 6.52 14.26 18.52
CA PHE A 12 6.44 12.84 18.85
C PHE A 12 5.89 12.65 20.28
N GLN A 13 6.39 13.42 21.25
CA GLN A 13 5.91 13.37 22.64
C GLN A 13 4.43 13.76 22.75
N ASN A 14 3.97 14.77 22.00
CA ASN A 14 2.56 15.19 21.95
C ASN A 14 1.63 14.13 21.32
N MET A 15 2.17 13.26 20.46
CA MET A 15 1.46 12.08 19.95
C MET A 15 1.49 10.89 20.92
N GLY A 16 2.12 11.05 22.10
CA GLY A 16 2.34 10.00 23.10
C GLY A 16 3.54 9.09 22.79
N TRP A 17 4.40 9.49 21.86
CA TRP A 17 5.51 8.67 21.37
C TRP A 17 6.78 9.07 22.10
N HIS A 18 7.12 8.28 23.11
CA HIS A 18 8.31 8.50 23.92
C HIS A 18 9.48 7.69 23.36
N PHE A 19 10.36 8.38 22.63
CA PHE A 19 11.67 7.83 22.24
C PHE A 19 12.69 8.16 23.32
N ASN A 20 13.34 7.15 23.88
CA ASN A 20 14.45 7.35 24.81
C ASN A 20 15.69 7.76 24.02
N ARG A 21 16.54 8.62 24.59
CA ARG A 21 17.87 8.93 24.02
C ARG A 21 18.74 7.68 23.84
N ASN A 22 18.47 6.63 24.61
CA ASN A 22 19.16 5.34 24.51
C ASN A 22 18.53 4.36 23.49
N ASP A 23 17.36 4.68 22.92
CA ASP A 23 16.79 3.83 21.86
C ASP A 23 17.64 3.96 20.61
N ASP A 24 18.10 2.84 20.07
CA ASP A 24 18.80 2.85 18.79
C ASP A 24 17.81 3.04 17.61
N PHE A 25 18.35 3.14 16.39
CA PHE A 25 17.52 3.31 15.18
C PHE A 25 16.50 2.17 14.98
N VAL A 26 16.85 0.95 15.40
CA VAL A 26 15.99 -0.24 15.28
C VAL A 26 14.86 -0.16 16.29
N ASP A 27 15.17 0.16 17.55
CA ASP A 27 14.19 0.30 18.63
C ASP A 27 13.14 1.38 18.33
N LYS A 28 13.57 2.52 17.80
CA LYS A 28 12.65 3.60 17.39
C LYS A 28 11.72 3.13 16.27
N HIS A 29 12.23 2.39 15.30
CA HIS A 29 11.44 1.88 14.18
C HIS A 29 10.40 0.84 14.62
N ASP A 30 10.79 -0.10 15.47
CA ASP A 30 9.89 -1.13 15.97
C ASP A 30 8.76 -0.52 16.80
N LYS A 31 9.06 0.50 17.62
CA LYS A 31 8.04 1.31 18.33
C LYS A 31 7.12 2.04 17.36
N LEU A 32 7.66 2.73 16.35
CA LEU A 32 6.86 3.40 15.31
C LEU A 32 5.91 2.45 14.59
N GLN A 33 6.37 1.23 14.30
CA GLN A 33 5.56 0.21 13.65
C GLN A 33 4.40 -0.24 14.55
N VAL A 34 4.64 -0.45 15.85
CA VAL A 34 3.59 -0.81 16.81
C VAL A 34 2.52 0.29 16.85
N ILE A 35 2.96 1.53 17.02
CA ILE A 35 2.09 2.70 17.10
C ILE A 35 1.27 2.87 15.82
N LEU A 36 1.89 2.72 14.66
CA LEU A 36 1.19 2.85 13.38
C LEU A 36 0.13 1.76 13.21
N HIS A 37 0.44 0.51 13.58
CA HIS A 37 -0.55 -0.56 13.56
C HIS A 37 -1.69 -0.31 14.55
N GLU A 38 -1.41 0.22 15.74
CA GLU A 38 -2.44 0.64 16.69
C GLU A 38 -3.34 1.72 16.08
N LYS A 39 -2.74 2.76 15.47
CA LYS A 39 -3.46 3.81 14.75
C LYS A 39 -4.34 3.25 13.63
N LEU A 40 -3.83 2.33 12.81
CA LEU A 40 -4.61 1.66 11.77
C LEU A 40 -5.85 0.96 12.34
N MET A 41 -5.70 0.25 13.46
CA MET A 41 -6.79 -0.52 14.07
C MET A 41 -7.79 0.36 14.83
N GLN A 42 -7.30 1.34 15.58
CA GLN A 42 -8.12 2.20 16.46
C GLN A 42 -8.79 3.32 15.66
N ASP A 43 -8.03 4.08 14.88
CA ASP A 43 -8.53 5.30 14.24
C ASP A 43 -9.21 5.00 12.90
N TYR A 44 -8.68 4.03 12.15
CA TYR A 44 -9.18 3.69 10.80
C TYR A 44 -9.95 2.36 10.76
N GLY A 45 -10.07 1.69 11.90
CA GLY A 45 -10.89 0.48 12.04
C GLY A 45 -10.36 -0.74 11.29
N PHE A 46 -9.07 -0.81 10.96
CA PHE A 46 -8.50 -1.97 10.29
C PHE A 46 -8.53 -3.21 11.20
N LYS A 47 -8.61 -4.38 10.57
CA LYS A 47 -8.37 -5.68 11.20
C LYS A 47 -7.13 -6.31 10.59
N LYS A 48 -6.34 -6.96 11.44
CA LYS A 48 -5.25 -7.82 11.00
C LYS A 48 -5.81 -9.19 10.62
N ILE A 49 -5.63 -9.58 9.36
CA ILE A 49 -6.16 -10.83 8.79
C ILE A 49 -4.98 -11.72 8.38
N ALA A 50 -4.98 -12.98 8.82
CA ALA A 50 -4.00 -13.98 8.42
C ALA A 50 -4.27 -14.51 7.01
N ILE A 51 -3.19 -14.62 6.25
CA ILE A 51 -3.15 -15.12 4.87
C ILE A 51 -2.17 -16.30 4.85
N PRO A 52 -2.57 -17.48 5.37
CA PRO A 52 -1.77 -18.69 5.35
C PRO A 52 -1.30 -19.06 3.95
N TRP A 53 -0.07 -19.58 3.89
CA TRP A 53 0.51 -20.15 2.68
C TRP A 53 -0.24 -21.38 2.20
N ASP A 54 -0.68 -22.23 3.14
CA ASP A 54 -1.55 -23.38 2.90
C ASP A 54 -3.02 -22.92 2.97
N PRO A 55 -3.80 -23.01 1.87
CA PRO A 55 -5.21 -22.62 1.90
C PRO A 55 -6.05 -23.46 2.87
N ASN A 56 -5.59 -24.67 3.21
CA ASN A 56 -6.26 -25.61 4.10
C ASN A 56 -5.85 -25.45 5.57
N ALA A 57 -5.05 -24.43 5.89
CA ALA A 57 -4.66 -24.16 7.27
C ALA A 57 -5.90 -23.92 8.17
N THR A 58 -5.94 -24.60 9.31
CA THR A 58 -7.12 -24.69 10.19
C THR A 58 -7.16 -23.64 11.31
N PHE A 59 -6.12 -22.81 11.44
CA PHE A 59 -6.09 -21.77 12.46
C PHE A 59 -6.97 -20.54 12.08
N PRO A 60 -7.47 -19.78 13.07
CA PRO A 60 -8.31 -18.62 12.81
C PRO A 60 -7.63 -17.58 11.92
N ARG A 61 -8.40 -16.97 11.02
CA ARG A 61 -7.90 -15.87 10.16
C ARG A 61 -7.78 -14.55 10.93
N ILE A 62 -8.58 -14.34 11.97
CA ILE A 62 -8.60 -13.12 12.79
C ILE A 62 -8.67 -13.54 14.25
N GLY A 63 -7.84 -12.91 15.09
CA GLY A 63 -7.76 -13.25 16.51
C GLY A 63 -7.19 -14.65 16.76
N GLY A 64 -7.11 -15.04 18.03
CA GLY A 64 -6.56 -16.33 18.43
C GLY A 64 -5.06 -16.49 18.16
N ARG A 65 -4.58 -17.74 18.24
CA ARG A 65 -3.17 -18.07 18.04
C ARG A 65 -2.87 -18.23 16.54
N ILE A 66 -2.32 -17.18 15.93
CA ILE A 66 -1.85 -17.19 14.53
C ILE A 66 -0.33 -17.40 14.52
N PRO A 67 0.21 -18.36 13.75
CA PRO A 67 1.65 -18.60 13.66
C PRO A 67 2.44 -17.31 13.37
N PRO A 68 3.56 -17.01 14.07
CA PRO A 68 4.30 -15.76 13.89
C PRO A 68 4.72 -15.49 12.44
N ASP A 69 5.09 -16.56 11.73
CA ASP A 69 5.55 -16.60 10.33
C ASP A 69 4.42 -16.57 9.29
N CYS A 70 3.16 -16.71 9.71
CA CYS A 70 2.03 -16.59 8.81
C CYS A 70 1.96 -15.17 8.22
N PRO A 71 1.86 -15.02 6.89
CA PRO A 71 1.61 -13.74 6.26
C PRO A 71 0.29 -13.15 6.75
N ARG A 72 0.20 -11.82 6.76
CA ARG A 72 -0.97 -11.11 7.22
C ARG A 72 -1.22 -9.90 6.33
N VAL A 73 -2.42 -9.35 6.42
CA VAL A 73 -2.74 -8.03 5.87
C VAL A 73 -3.43 -7.21 6.94
N PHE A 74 -3.45 -5.90 6.75
CA PHE A 74 -4.40 -5.03 7.43
C PHE A 74 -5.50 -4.71 6.43
N ALA A 75 -6.76 -4.97 6.78
CA ALA A 75 -7.89 -4.65 5.92
C ALA A 75 -9.02 -3.94 6.68
N THR A 76 -9.75 -3.05 6.01
CA THR A 76 -10.93 -2.41 6.60
C THR A 76 -12.02 -3.45 6.88
N LYS A 77 -12.87 -3.20 7.89
CA LYS A 77 -13.88 -4.19 8.36
C LYS A 77 -14.83 -4.67 7.28
N ASP A 78 -15.05 -3.84 6.27
CA ASP A 78 -16.01 -4.03 5.19
C ASP A 78 -15.40 -4.65 3.91
N VAL A 79 -14.14 -5.08 3.95
CA VAL A 79 -13.40 -5.59 2.77
C VAL A 79 -14.14 -6.68 1.98
N HIS A 80 -14.92 -7.53 2.63
CA HIS A 80 -15.66 -8.61 1.95
C HIS A 80 -16.93 -8.13 1.25
N VAL A 81 -17.56 -7.06 1.74
CA VAL A 81 -18.87 -6.57 1.26
C VAL A 81 -18.75 -5.30 0.42
N ASN A 82 -17.65 -4.56 0.54
CA ASN A 82 -17.48 -3.30 -0.17
C ASN A 82 -17.26 -3.55 -1.68
N PRO A 83 -18.03 -2.89 -2.56
CA PRO A 83 -17.86 -3.01 -4.01
C PRO A 83 -16.59 -2.35 -4.55
N LYS A 84 -15.90 -1.51 -3.75
CA LYS A 84 -14.74 -0.70 -4.11
C LYS A 84 -13.59 -1.00 -3.15
N ILE A 85 -12.46 -1.49 -3.66
CA ILE A 85 -11.29 -1.85 -2.84
C ILE A 85 -10.03 -1.22 -3.43
N LEU A 86 -9.27 -0.52 -2.59
CA LEU A 86 -7.87 -0.17 -2.84
C LEU A 86 -6.94 -1.18 -2.17
N ILE A 87 -5.99 -1.71 -2.93
CA ILE A 87 -4.96 -2.63 -2.44
C ILE A 87 -3.61 -1.93 -2.55
N ILE A 88 -2.90 -1.83 -1.42
CA ILE A 88 -1.58 -1.23 -1.35
C ILE A 88 -0.53 -2.33 -1.19
N VAL A 89 0.44 -2.37 -2.11
CA VAL A 89 1.55 -3.32 -2.11
C VAL A 89 2.86 -2.55 -1.96
N GLN A 90 3.37 -2.50 -0.74
CA GLN A 90 4.63 -1.84 -0.37
C GLN A 90 5.87 -2.48 -1.02
N GLY A 91 7.01 -1.78 -0.96
CA GLY A 91 8.31 -2.22 -1.47
C GLY A 91 9.03 -3.29 -0.64
N LEU A 92 10.28 -3.58 -1.02
CA LEU A 92 11.17 -4.53 -0.33
C LEU A 92 11.77 -3.89 0.94
N GLY A 93 12.11 -4.72 1.93
CA GLY A 93 12.88 -4.33 3.10
C GLY A 93 12.14 -4.59 4.40
N LYS A 94 12.68 -4.09 5.52
CA LYS A 94 12.02 -4.17 6.84
C LYS A 94 10.91 -3.12 6.99
N VAL A 95 10.05 -3.01 5.98
CA VAL A 95 8.89 -2.10 5.97
C VAL A 95 7.66 -2.93 6.33
N ALA A 96 6.73 -2.36 7.09
CA ALA A 96 5.47 -2.99 7.47
C ALA A 96 4.25 -2.23 6.92
N PRO A 97 3.06 -2.84 6.92
CA PRO A 97 1.83 -2.16 6.52
C PRO A 97 1.63 -0.82 7.22
N GLY A 98 1.25 0.19 6.44
CA GLY A 98 1.18 1.58 6.89
C GLY A 98 2.41 2.41 6.53
N GLN A 99 3.53 1.81 6.13
CA GLN A 99 4.79 2.51 5.87
C GLN A 99 5.22 2.43 4.39
N TRP A 100 5.86 3.48 3.89
CA TRP A 100 6.57 3.44 2.61
C TRP A 100 8.05 3.09 2.81
N ALA A 101 8.73 3.79 3.72
CA ALA A 101 10.13 3.54 4.04
C ALA A 101 10.48 3.96 5.46
N ARG A 102 11.36 3.18 6.12
CA ARG A 102 11.80 3.45 7.50
C ARG A 102 12.56 4.76 7.64
N LYS A 103 13.47 5.02 6.69
CA LYS A 103 14.36 6.19 6.73
C LYS A 103 13.60 7.51 6.73
N LEU A 104 12.41 7.53 6.13
CA LEU A 104 11.60 8.74 6.05
C LEU A 104 10.98 9.14 7.39
N PHE A 105 10.77 8.20 8.31
CA PHE A 105 10.26 8.52 9.66
C PHE A 105 11.33 9.10 10.58
N THR A 106 12.62 8.89 10.26
CA THR A 106 13.73 9.22 11.15
C THR A 106 14.49 10.48 10.77
N ASN A 107 14.13 11.11 9.65
CA ASN A 107 14.84 12.28 9.13
C ASN A 107 14.37 13.63 9.71
N GLY A 108 13.44 13.62 10.68
CA GLY A 108 13.16 14.75 11.58
C GLY A 108 12.43 15.94 10.96
N TYR A 109 11.30 15.74 10.28
CA TYR A 109 10.38 16.84 9.98
C TYR A 109 8.92 16.42 10.20
N ARG A 110 8.11 17.28 10.80
CA ARG A 110 6.69 17.04 11.15
C ARG A 110 5.80 16.54 10.00
N ASP A 111 5.98 17.06 8.79
CA ASP A 111 5.20 16.62 7.60
C ASP A 111 5.70 15.29 7.00
N GLN A 112 6.81 14.75 7.52
CA GLN A 112 7.34 13.47 7.06
C GLN A 112 6.47 12.29 7.48
N PHE A 113 5.65 12.38 8.53
CA PHE A 113 4.84 11.24 8.92
C PHE A 113 3.82 10.87 7.83
N ASP A 114 3.05 11.85 7.35
CA ASP A 114 2.09 11.64 6.27
C ASP A 114 2.80 11.24 4.99
N TYR A 115 3.93 11.87 4.71
CA TYR A 115 4.76 11.58 3.55
C TYR A 115 5.39 10.17 3.55
N ALA A 116 5.85 9.70 4.71
CA ALA A 116 6.50 8.40 4.92
C ALA A 116 5.51 7.25 5.09
N SER A 117 4.23 7.57 5.33
CA SER A 117 3.19 6.60 5.64
C SER A 117 2.20 6.43 4.50
N GLN A 118 1.49 5.31 4.54
CA GLN A 118 0.37 5.01 3.66
C GLN A 118 -0.91 5.74 4.11
N ILE A 119 -0.86 6.55 5.18
CA ILE A 119 -2.03 7.20 5.79
C ILE A 119 -2.74 8.14 4.81
N PRO A 120 -2.07 9.00 4.03
CA PRO A 120 -2.77 9.84 3.04
C PRO A 120 -3.56 9.03 2.01
N TYR A 121 -3.04 7.86 1.61
CA TYR A 121 -3.75 6.95 0.72
C TYR A 121 -4.95 6.31 1.40
N ILE A 122 -4.80 5.90 2.65
CA ILE A 122 -5.86 5.30 3.46
C ILE A 122 -6.99 6.31 3.66
N GLU A 123 -6.67 7.52 4.13
CA GLU A 123 -7.66 8.57 4.39
C GLU A 123 -8.44 8.95 3.15
N ARG A 124 -7.73 9.15 2.02
CA ARG A 124 -8.38 9.52 0.76
C ARG A 124 -9.26 8.39 0.23
N ALA A 125 -8.81 7.14 0.29
CA ALA A 125 -9.62 5.98 -0.12
C ALA A 125 -10.86 5.80 0.78
N LEU A 126 -10.71 5.94 2.09
CA LEU A 126 -11.82 5.87 3.05
C LEU A 126 -12.83 7.01 2.82
N HIS A 127 -12.35 8.22 2.54
CA HIS A 127 -13.20 9.36 2.18
C HIS A 127 -14.02 9.08 0.91
N LEU A 128 -13.44 8.39 -0.07
CA LEU A 128 -14.14 7.94 -1.29
C LEU A 128 -15.01 6.69 -1.06
N GLY A 129 -15.07 6.20 0.17
CA GLY A 129 -15.83 5.03 0.61
C GLY A 129 -15.30 3.71 0.10
N TRP A 130 -14.00 3.64 -0.20
CA TRP A 130 -13.33 2.42 -0.63
C TRP A 130 -12.87 1.64 0.60
N ALA A 131 -13.03 0.32 0.57
CA ALA A 131 -12.31 -0.54 1.50
C ALA A 131 -10.83 -0.54 1.13
N VAL A 132 -9.97 -0.79 2.11
CA VAL A 132 -8.52 -0.74 1.92
C VAL A 132 -7.89 -2.03 2.43
N ILE A 133 -6.95 -2.58 1.66
CA ILE A 133 -6.09 -3.70 2.06
C ILE A 133 -4.64 -3.24 1.96
N LEU A 134 -3.90 -3.36 3.05
CA LEU A 134 -2.45 -3.16 3.10
C LEU A 134 -1.78 -4.54 3.14
N CYS A 135 -1.09 -4.89 2.07
CA CYS A 135 -0.34 -6.14 1.98
C CYS A 135 0.91 -6.09 2.86
N ASP A 136 1.30 -7.22 3.45
CA ASP A 136 2.57 -7.40 4.19
C ASP A 136 3.45 -8.44 3.47
N PRO A 137 3.97 -8.12 2.27
CA PRO A 137 4.74 -9.07 1.48
C PRO A 137 6.12 -9.41 2.09
N ASN A 138 6.58 -8.66 3.09
CA ASN A 138 7.91 -8.83 3.70
C ASN A 138 7.91 -9.74 4.94
N ARG A 139 6.75 -9.97 5.57
CA ARG A 139 6.65 -10.69 6.87
C ARG A 139 7.30 -12.07 6.87
N ALA A 140 7.09 -12.85 5.82
CA ALA A 140 7.59 -14.22 5.75
C ALA A 140 9.12 -14.27 5.58
N GLU A 141 9.68 -13.30 4.86
CA GLU A 141 11.14 -13.16 4.72
C GLU A 141 11.77 -12.83 6.09
N LEU A 142 11.13 -11.96 6.89
CA LEU A 142 11.58 -11.63 8.24
C LEU A 142 11.49 -12.83 9.20
N ALA A 143 10.49 -13.68 9.07
CA ALA A 143 10.31 -14.87 9.90
C ALA A 143 11.29 -16.01 9.56
N SER A 144 11.90 -15.99 8.38
CA SER A 144 12.88 -17.01 7.94
C SER A 144 14.26 -16.88 8.61
N THR A 145 14.41 -15.97 9.58
CA THR A 145 15.65 -15.73 10.36
C THR A 145 15.96 -16.80 11.41
N SER A 146 15.32 -17.98 11.37
CA SER A 146 15.94 -19.20 11.92
C SER A 146 17.29 -19.39 11.21
N ALA A 147 18.37 -19.33 11.99
CA ALA A 147 19.77 -19.17 11.57
C ALA A 147 20.11 -19.73 10.17
N PRO A 148 20.86 -18.98 9.33
CA PRO A 148 21.33 -19.51 8.05
C PRO A 148 22.09 -20.82 8.31
N SER A 149 21.72 -21.88 7.60
CA SER A 149 22.47 -23.14 7.65
C SER A 149 23.94 -22.86 7.31
N PRO A 150 24.93 -23.50 7.96
CA PRO A 150 26.35 -23.27 7.69
C PRO A 150 26.72 -23.35 6.19
N MET A 151 25.98 -24.17 5.43
CA MET A 151 26.14 -24.34 4.00
C MET A 151 25.76 -23.10 3.16
N SER A 152 24.82 -22.26 3.60
CA SER A 152 24.46 -21.02 2.88
C SER A 152 25.49 -19.91 3.04
N MET A 153 26.37 -20.01 4.04
CA MET A 153 27.45 -19.06 4.27
C MET A 153 28.69 -19.38 3.42
N TRP A 154 28.95 -20.67 3.15
CA TRP A 154 30.14 -21.13 2.42
C TRP A 154 30.06 -20.95 0.90
N LEU A 155 28.84 -20.96 0.33
CA LEU A 155 28.63 -20.81 -1.13
C LEU A 155 28.53 -19.36 -1.61
N GLY A 156 28.97 -18.36 -0.82
CA GLY A 156 29.04 -16.97 -1.29
C GLY A 156 27.70 -16.39 -1.72
N GLY A 157 26.64 -16.59 -0.93
CA GLY A 157 25.27 -16.14 -1.21
C GLY A 157 25.05 -14.62 -1.13
N GLY A 158 25.79 -13.85 -1.93
CA GLY A 158 25.36 -12.53 -2.37
C GLY A 158 24.36 -12.69 -3.51
N GLY A 159 23.15 -12.17 -3.33
CA GLY A 159 22.18 -11.93 -4.40
C GLY A 159 21.74 -13.15 -5.22
N SER A 160 20.65 -13.81 -4.83
CA SER A 160 19.78 -14.49 -5.80
C SER A 160 18.42 -14.80 -5.18
N GLN A 161 17.39 -14.54 -5.99
CA GLN A 161 16.00 -14.92 -5.84
C GLN A 161 15.84 -16.31 -5.19
N ARG A 162 15.44 -16.36 -3.92
CA ARG A 162 14.78 -17.57 -3.40
C ARG A 162 13.36 -17.60 -3.95
N ALA A 163 13.25 -18.08 -5.18
CA ALA A 163 12.02 -18.62 -5.76
C ALA A 163 11.64 -19.90 -4.98
N GLY A 164 11.10 -19.71 -3.78
CA GLY A 164 10.25 -20.69 -3.11
C GLY A 164 8.80 -20.20 -3.13
N PRO A 165 7.80 -21.07 -2.89
CA PRO A 165 6.35 -20.77 -2.96
C PRO A 165 5.82 -19.81 -1.86
N ARG A 166 6.69 -18.98 -1.29
CA ARG A 166 6.44 -18.08 -0.16
C ARG A 166 7.05 -16.70 -0.39
N GLY A 167 7.11 -16.26 -1.65
CA GLY A 167 7.64 -14.96 -2.04
C GLY A 167 6.61 -13.83 -1.98
N ARG A 168 7.05 -12.60 -2.25
CA ARG A 168 6.20 -11.39 -2.29
C ARG A 168 5.01 -11.54 -3.26
N ALA A 169 5.25 -12.13 -4.42
CA ALA A 169 4.20 -12.39 -5.41
C ALA A 169 3.20 -13.44 -4.93
N ASP A 170 3.65 -14.48 -4.24
CA ASP A 170 2.74 -15.45 -3.61
C ASP A 170 1.88 -14.79 -2.54
N HIS A 171 2.42 -13.85 -1.76
CA HIS A 171 1.61 -13.12 -0.79
C HIS A 171 0.48 -12.35 -1.48
N VAL A 172 0.79 -11.58 -2.53
CA VAL A 172 -0.21 -10.84 -3.31
C VAL A 172 -1.21 -11.79 -3.98
N ARG A 173 -0.75 -12.94 -4.48
CA ARG A 173 -1.58 -14.02 -5.02
C ARG A 173 -2.54 -14.57 -3.98
N ARG A 174 -2.07 -14.85 -2.76
CA ARG A 174 -2.91 -15.34 -1.66
C ARG A 174 -3.90 -14.30 -1.16
N VAL A 175 -3.54 -13.02 -1.13
CA VAL A 175 -4.48 -11.94 -0.84
C VAL A 175 -5.60 -11.89 -1.89
N TRP A 176 -5.26 -12.02 -3.18
CA TRP A 176 -6.25 -12.09 -4.25
C TRP A 176 -7.19 -13.30 -4.07
N GLU A 177 -6.62 -14.47 -3.78
CA GLU A 177 -7.35 -15.72 -3.57
C GLU A 177 -8.31 -15.67 -2.39
N ASP A 178 -7.80 -15.25 -1.23
CA ASP A 178 -8.50 -15.42 0.03
C ASP A 178 -9.48 -14.28 0.29
N LEU A 179 -9.14 -13.06 -0.13
CA LEU A 179 -9.92 -11.86 0.17
C LEU A 179 -10.64 -11.29 -1.04
N ILE A 180 -10.02 -11.29 -2.22
CA ILE A 180 -10.62 -10.62 -3.37
C ILE A 180 -11.59 -11.54 -4.10
N ARG A 181 -11.22 -12.76 -4.49
CA ARG A 181 -12.11 -13.68 -5.23
C ARG A 181 -13.47 -13.88 -4.55
N SER A 182 -13.47 -13.97 -3.22
CA SER A 182 -14.66 -14.18 -2.40
C SER A 182 -15.43 -12.89 -2.06
N SER A 183 -14.89 -11.70 -2.35
CA SER A 183 -15.56 -10.44 -2.03
C SER A 183 -16.55 -9.96 -3.08
N SER A 184 -17.42 -9.04 -2.66
CA SER A 184 -18.35 -8.31 -3.53
C SER A 184 -17.67 -7.31 -4.48
N ALA A 185 -16.35 -7.10 -4.37
CA ALA A 185 -15.65 -6.02 -5.07
C ALA A 185 -15.79 -6.10 -6.60
N LYS A 186 -16.28 -5.01 -7.20
CA LYS A 186 -16.40 -4.83 -8.65
C LYS A 186 -15.42 -3.79 -9.19
N CYS A 187 -14.93 -2.91 -8.32
CA CYS A 187 -13.92 -1.91 -8.59
C CYS A 187 -12.71 -2.15 -7.68
N VAL A 188 -11.74 -2.91 -8.16
CA VAL A 188 -10.47 -3.13 -7.46
C VAL A 188 -9.42 -2.20 -8.05
N MET A 189 -8.61 -1.58 -7.19
CA MET A 189 -7.50 -0.72 -7.60
C MET A 189 -6.24 -1.11 -6.86
N PHE A 190 -5.09 -0.97 -7.51
CA PHE A 190 -3.79 -1.24 -6.92
C PHE A 190 -2.95 0.02 -6.86
N VAL A 191 -2.22 0.20 -5.75
CA VAL A 191 -1.07 1.09 -5.63
C VAL A 191 0.11 0.22 -5.20
N ALA A 192 1.11 0.09 -6.07
CA ALA A 192 2.25 -0.78 -5.87
C ALA A 192 3.54 0.05 -5.87
N PHE A 193 4.36 -0.09 -4.84
CA PHE A 193 5.61 0.66 -4.70
C PHE A 193 6.82 -0.26 -4.86
N SER A 194 7.84 0.19 -5.61
CA SER A 194 9.13 -0.48 -5.73
C SER A 194 8.95 -1.97 -6.12
N ALA A 195 9.53 -2.90 -5.38
CA ALA A 195 9.35 -4.35 -5.57
C ALA A 195 7.89 -4.86 -5.48
N GLY A 196 6.95 -4.04 -4.99
CA GLY A 196 5.51 -4.32 -5.04
C GLY A 196 4.95 -4.32 -6.47
N THR A 197 5.58 -3.56 -7.38
CA THR A 197 5.23 -3.49 -8.80
C THR A 197 5.31 -4.86 -9.46
N ALA A 198 6.46 -5.54 -9.34
CA ALA A 198 6.67 -6.86 -9.91
C ALA A 198 5.65 -7.89 -9.38
N ALA A 199 5.37 -7.89 -8.07
CA ALA A 199 4.37 -8.78 -7.47
C ALA A 199 2.95 -8.54 -8.01
N THR A 200 2.59 -7.27 -8.25
CA THR A 200 1.28 -6.89 -8.81
C THR A 200 1.17 -7.28 -10.29
N LEU A 201 2.23 -7.11 -11.07
CA LEU A 201 2.26 -7.49 -12.48
C LEU A 201 2.25 -9.01 -12.67
N GLN A 202 2.92 -9.76 -11.80
CA GLN A 202 2.87 -11.22 -11.81
C GLN A 202 1.45 -11.73 -11.48
N LEU A 203 0.72 -11.05 -10.58
CA LEU A 203 -0.70 -11.35 -10.33
C LEU A 203 -1.54 -11.14 -11.59
N PHE A 204 -1.30 -10.05 -12.33
CA PHE A 204 -1.97 -9.77 -13.59
C PHE A 204 -1.71 -10.87 -14.63
N ASP A 205 -0.48 -11.35 -14.77
CA ASP A 205 -0.20 -12.44 -15.70
C ASP A 205 -0.87 -13.75 -15.30
N THR A 206 -0.84 -14.06 -14.00
CA THR A 206 -1.42 -15.31 -13.47
C THR A 206 -2.94 -15.36 -13.61
N TYR A 207 -3.64 -14.24 -13.38
CA TYR A 207 -5.12 -14.19 -13.41
C TYR A 207 -5.68 -13.24 -14.45
N ARG A 208 -5.00 -13.05 -15.59
CA ARG A 208 -5.29 -12.01 -16.59
C ARG A 208 -6.78 -11.76 -16.83
N ARG A 209 -7.55 -12.81 -17.17
CA ARG A 209 -8.99 -12.72 -17.44
C ARG A 209 -9.81 -12.21 -16.26
N GLU A 210 -9.53 -12.69 -15.06
CA GLU A 210 -10.24 -12.24 -13.85
C GLU A 210 -9.79 -10.84 -13.45
N PHE A 211 -8.49 -10.58 -13.53
CA PHE A 211 -7.86 -9.32 -13.17
C PHE A 211 -8.45 -8.16 -14.00
N VAL A 212 -8.44 -8.26 -15.34
CA VAL A 212 -8.99 -7.19 -16.21
C VAL A 212 -10.48 -6.92 -15.99
N ARG A 213 -11.22 -7.93 -15.52
CA ARG A 213 -12.66 -7.83 -15.24
C ARG A 213 -12.93 -7.07 -13.95
N ARG A 214 -12.11 -7.24 -12.92
CA ARG A 214 -12.35 -6.68 -11.57
C ARG A 214 -11.50 -5.47 -11.24
N VAL A 215 -10.26 -5.44 -11.72
CA VAL A 215 -9.36 -4.31 -11.54
C VAL A 215 -9.74 -3.21 -12.51
N LYS A 216 -9.66 -1.95 -12.06
CA LYS A 216 -9.97 -0.75 -12.85
C LYS A 216 -8.79 0.20 -12.97
N ALA A 217 -7.84 0.11 -12.04
CA ALA A 217 -6.65 0.95 -12.06
C ALA A 217 -5.48 0.23 -11.39
N VAL A 218 -4.29 0.43 -11.94
CA VAL A 218 -3.01 0.04 -11.33
C VAL A 218 -2.10 1.27 -11.32
N VAL A 219 -1.55 1.60 -10.16
CA VAL A 219 -0.55 2.65 -9.99
C VAL A 219 0.75 1.99 -9.59
N LEU A 220 1.81 2.31 -10.32
CA LEU A 220 3.16 1.83 -10.06
C LEU A 220 4.01 3.01 -9.61
N LEU A 221 4.58 2.92 -8.42
CA LEU A 221 5.38 3.96 -7.79
C LEU A 221 6.82 3.48 -7.75
N ASP A 222 7.68 4.11 -8.55
CA ASP A 222 9.13 3.92 -8.63
C ASP A 222 9.61 2.46 -8.63
N GLY A 223 8.83 1.57 -9.27
CA GLY A 223 9.15 0.16 -9.37
C GLY A 223 9.51 -0.21 -10.79
N ASP A 224 10.54 -1.06 -10.93
CA ASP A 224 10.83 -1.63 -12.22
C ASP A 224 9.71 -2.61 -12.63
N THR A 225 9.34 -2.53 -13.89
CA THR A 225 8.48 -3.54 -14.51
C THR A 225 9.28 -4.79 -14.87
N GLY A 226 10.61 -4.74 -14.87
CA GLY A 226 11.51 -5.90 -14.77
C GLY A 226 11.57 -6.79 -16.02
N SER A 227 10.75 -6.56 -17.03
CA SER A 227 10.78 -7.34 -18.27
C SER A 227 10.40 -6.51 -19.48
N SER A 228 11.05 -6.78 -20.62
CA SER A 228 10.60 -6.30 -21.93
C SER A 228 9.14 -6.66 -22.20
N HIS A 229 8.63 -7.76 -21.62
CA HIS A 229 7.24 -8.22 -21.68
C HIS A 229 6.24 -7.17 -21.17
N TYR A 230 6.57 -6.42 -20.11
CA TYR A 230 5.73 -5.31 -19.65
C TYR A 230 6.20 -3.95 -20.18
N ARG A 231 7.44 -3.78 -20.65
CA ARG A 231 7.82 -2.54 -21.37
C ARG A 231 7.13 -2.45 -22.74
N GLN A 232 6.87 -3.60 -23.36
CA GLN A 232 5.97 -3.80 -24.49
C GLN A 232 4.54 -4.04 -23.97
N LEU A 233 3.90 -3.05 -23.33
CA LEU A 233 2.49 -3.16 -22.93
C LEU A 233 1.54 -3.30 -24.16
N ASP A 234 1.61 -4.42 -24.87
CA ASP A 234 0.68 -4.86 -25.92
C ASP A 234 -0.54 -5.59 -25.33
N GLY A 235 -0.93 -5.19 -24.11
CA GLY A 235 -2.28 -5.37 -23.62
C GLY A 235 -2.96 -4.01 -23.65
N PRO A 236 -3.90 -3.73 -24.60
CA PRO A 236 -4.67 -2.48 -24.63
C PRO A 236 -5.28 -2.09 -23.28
N TRP A 237 -5.51 -3.09 -22.41
CA TRP A 237 -5.93 -2.89 -21.03
C TRP A 237 -4.86 -2.28 -20.12
N LEU A 238 -3.63 -2.82 -20.05
CA LEU A 238 -2.61 -2.30 -19.12
C LEU A 238 -2.24 -0.86 -19.47
N PHE A 239 -2.05 -0.55 -20.76
CA PHE A 239 -1.74 0.80 -21.22
C PHE A 239 -2.80 1.83 -20.77
N LYS A 240 -4.07 1.45 -20.83
CA LYS A 240 -5.21 2.33 -20.53
C LYS A 240 -5.53 2.45 -19.04
N ASN A 241 -5.22 1.42 -18.25
CA ASN A 241 -5.63 1.30 -16.84
C ASN A 241 -4.44 1.34 -15.87
N THR A 242 -3.23 1.60 -16.35
CA THR A 242 -2.01 1.71 -15.52
C THR A 242 -1.39 3.09 -15.64
N LYS A 243 -0.93 3.66 -14.51
CA LYS A 243 -0.13 4.89 -14.49
C LYS A 243 1.12 4.66 -13.63
N SER A 244 2.27 5.10 -14.11
CA SER A 244 3.52 5.03 -13.36
C SER A 244 3.97 6.41 -12.91
N PHE A 245 4.55 6.47 -11.71
CA PHE A 245 5.22 7.64 -11.18
C PHE A 245 6.63 7.24 -10.75
N SER A 246 7.64 8.04 -11.07
CA SER A 246 9.03 7.73 -10.77
C SER A 246 9.79 8.94 -10.22
N GLN A 247 10.89 8.69 -9.53
CA GLN A 247 11.82 9.74 -9.12
C GLN A 247 12.44 10.42 -10.37
N ARG A 248 12.91 11.66 -10.21
CA ARG A 248 13.61 12.43 -11.25
C ARG A 248 14.84 11.68 -11.73
N GLY A 249 15.02 11.61 -13.05
CA GLY A 249 16.21 11.01 -13.66
C GLY A 249 16.23 9.47 -13.60
N SER A 250 15.15 8.81 -13.16
CA SER A 250 15.09 7.34 -13.11
C SER A 250 14.94 6.69 -14.49
N GLY A 251 14.76 7.46 -15.58
CA GLY A 251 14.50 6.93 -16.92
C GLY A 251 13.30 5.97 -16.90
N GLY A 252 12.09 6.51 -16.75
CA GLY A 252 10.87 5.75 -16.46
C GLY A 252 10.75 4.39 -17.18
N SER A 253 10.50 3.32 -16.42
CA SER A 253 10.40 1.94 -16.94
C SER A 253 9.18 1.72 -17.87
N LEU A 254 8.19 2.62 -17.84
CA LEU A 254 7.00 2.59 -18.73
C LEU A 254 6.87 3.84 -19.60
N ARG A 255 6.34 3.66 -20.83
CA ARG A 255 6.10 4.74 -21.80
C ARG A 255 5.18 5.88 -21.30
N ASN A 256 4.44 5.66 -20.22
CA ASN A 256 3.52 6.63 -19.62
C ASN A 256 3.90 7.03 -18.18
N ALA A 257 5.14 6.76 -17.78
CA ALA A 257 5.68 7.18 -16.49
C ALA A 257 5.76 8.71 -16.41
N GLU A 258 5.39 9.24 -15.26
CA GLU A 258 5.48 10.66 -14.92
C GLU A 258 6.49 10.83 -13.80
N GLU A 259 7.46 11.71 -14.00
CA GLU A 259 8.39 12.04 -12.92
C GLU A 259 7.67 12.89 -11.87
N VAL A 260 7.91 12.57 -10.61
CA VAL A 260 7.46 13.38 -9.47
C VAL A 260 8.61 14.26 -8.98
N ASP A 261 8.29 15.30 -8.22
CA ASP A 261 9.28 16.29 -7.76
C ASP A 261 10.15 15.77 -6.59
N THR A 262 10.86 14.67 -6.80
CA THR A 262 11.85 14.10 -5.88
C THR A 262 12.84 13.24 -6.65
N ASP A 263 14.10 13.24 -6.21
CA ASP A 263 15.16 12.33 -6.65
C ASP A 263 15.38 11.15 -5.69
N ASP A 264 14.52 11.03 -4.67
CA ASP A 264 14.57 9.96 -3.67
C ASP A 264 13.48 8.91 -3.91
N HIS A 265 13.91 7.66 -4.06
CA HIS A 265 13.04 6.50 -4.34
C HIS A 265 11.92 6.35 -3.32
N ASP A 266 12.29 6.45 -2.04
CA ASP A 266 11.40 6.22 -0.91
C ASP A 266 10.35 7.33 -0.76
N SER A 267 10.68 8.51 -1.28
CA SER A 267 9.89 9.73 -1.26
C SER A 267 8.77 9.76 -2.31
N VAL A 268 8.90 8.99 -3.39
CA VAL A 268 7.94 9.01 -4.52
C VAL A 268 6.48 8.82 -4.08
N PRO A 269 6.12 7.84 -3.23
CA PRO A 269 4.73 7.67 -2.80
C PRO A 269 4.16 8.89 -2.06
N GLY A 270 4.97 9.56 -1.25
CA GLY A 270 4.56 10.75 -0.50
C GLY A 270 4.33 11.97 -1.39
N VAL A 271 5.20 12.19 -2.39
CA VAL A 271 5.03 13.28 -3.37
C VAL A 271 3.86 13.02 -4.31
N ALA A 272 3.66 11.76 -4.72
CA ALA A 272 2.74 11.41 -5.79
C ALA A 272 1.25 11.43 -5.38
N VAL A 273 0.91 11.55 -4.09
CA VAL A 273 -0.45 11.31 -3.55
C VAL A 273 -1.54 11.99 -4.39
N ALA A 274 -1.43 13.30 -4.62
CA ALA A 274 -2.45 14.06 -5.34
C ALA A 274 -2.65 13.55 -6.78
N ARG A 275 -1.54 13.32 -7.51
CA ARG A 275 -1.56 12.85 -8.90
C ARG A 275 -2.01 11.40 -9.02
N VAL A 276 -1.68 10.58 -8.03
CA VAL A 276 -2.20 9.21 -7.92
C VAL A 276 -3.72 9.23 -7.80
N PHE A 277 -4.28 10.02 -6.88
CA PHE A 277 -5.72 10.05 -6.69
C PHE A 277 -6.47 10.70 -7.85
N GLU A 278 -5.88 11.67 -8.54
CA GLU A 278 -6.44 12.18 -9.79
C GLU A 278 -6.65 11.05 -10.82
N PHE A 279 -5.67 10.17 -10.97
CA PHE A 279 -5.78 9.01 -11.85
C PHE A 279 -6.80 7.97 -11.34
N LEU A 280 -6.70 7.58 -10.06
CA LEU A 280 -7.59 6.58 -9.46
C LEU A 280 -9.06 7.03 -9.48
N GLU A 281 -9.35 8.28 -9.11
CA GLU A 281 -10.70 8.84 -9.13
C GLU A 281 -11.26 8.92 -10.56
N LYS A 282 -10.44 9.26 -11.55
CA LYS A 282 -10.84 9.22 -12.97
C LYS A 282 -11.25 7.81 -13.40
N GLN A 283 -10.47 6.79 -13.04
CA GLN A 283 -10.82 5.39 -13.37
C GLN A 283 -12.05 4.91 -12.60
N HIS A 284 -12.18 5.30 -11.34
CA HIS A 284 -13.37 5.03 -10.52
C HIS A 284 -14.63 5.62 -11.17
N ASN A 285 -14.59 6.90 -11.53
CA ASN A 285 -15.74 7.61 -12.10
C ASN A 285 -16.14 7.02 -13.44
N ARG A 286 -15.16 6.62 -14.26
CA ARG A 286 -15.42 5.88 -15.50
C ARG A 286 -16.14 4.56 -15.24
N PHE A 287 -15.69 3.79 -14.24
CA PHE A 287 -16.35 2.55 -13.87
C PHE A 287 -17.78 2.80 -13.40
N MET A 288 -17.99 3.79 -12.50
CA MET A 288 -19.31 4.12 -11.98
C MET A 288 -20.29 4.55 -13.07
N ALA A 289 -19.82 5.29 -14.07
CA ALA A 289 -20.64 5.75 -15.21
C ALA A 289 -21.05 4.61 -16.17
N GLN A 290 -20.40 3.46 -16.11
CA GLN A 290 -20.69 2.29 -16.96
C GLN A 290 -21.58 1.25 -16.27
N LEU A 291 -21.96 1.47 -15.02
CA LEU A 291 -22.80 0.54 -14.28
C LEU A 291 -24.27 0.64 -14.71
N PRO A 292 -24.99 -0.49 -14.77
CA PRO A 292 -26.46 -0.46 -14.82
C PRO A 292 -27.03 0.33 -13.64
N GLU A 293 -28.14 1.04 -13.86
CA GLU A 293 -28.76 1.95 -12.87
C GLU A 293 -29.00 1.27 -11.50
N GLU A 294 -29.47 0.02 -11.50
CA GLU A 294 -29.69 -0.74 -10.26
C GLU A 294 -28.39 -0.97 -9.47
N GLN A 295 -27.31 -1.33 -10.18
CA GLN A 295 -25.99 -1.53 -9.56
C GLN A 295 -25.41 -0.21 -9.07
N TYR A 296 -25.58 0.87 -9.85
CA TYR A 296 -25.16 2.21 -9.44
C TYR A 296 -25.86 2.65 -8.15
N ARG A 297 -27.20 2.50 -8.08
CA ARG A 297 -28.00 2.83 -6.88
C ARG A 297 -27.59 2.00 -5.67
N TRP A 298 -27.37 0.70 -5.86
CA TRP A 298 -26.92 -0.19 -4.78
C TRP A 298 -25.53 0.22 -4.24
N ILE A 299 -24.55 0.51 -5.10
CA ILE A 299 -23.24 0.98 -4.64
C ILE A 299 -23.33 2.34 -3.93
N ARG A 300 -24.20 3.24 -4.44
CA ARG A 300 -24.37 4.58 -3.86
C ARG A 300 -25.07 4.54 -2.50
N SER A 301 -26.04 3.65 -2.29
CA SER A 301 -26.72 3.53 -0.99
C SER A 301 -25.77 3.05 0.12
N LEU A 302 -24.87 2.12 -0.19
CA LEU A 302 -23.81 1.67 0.73
C LEU A 302 -22.89 2.83 1.16
N TYR A 303 -22.61 3.77 0.24
CA TYR A 303 -21.78 4.94 0.54
C TYR A 303 -22.48 5.93 1.49
N GLN A 304 -23.75 6.25 1.23
CA GLN A 304 -24.52 7.21 2.03
C GLN A 304 -24.74 6.72 3.47
N GLN A 305 -24.98 5.42 3.66
CA GLN A 305 -25.07 4.82 4.99
C GLN A 305 -23.77 4.98 5.78
N ARG A 306 -22.62 5.00 5.09
CA ARG A 306 -21.29 5.04 5.70
C ARG A 306 -20.82 6.45 6.05
N THR A 307 -21.05 7.45 5.19
CA THR A 307 -20.74 8.86 5.51
C THR A 307 -21.57 9.37 6.70
N SER A 308 -22.72 8.75 6.95
CA SER A 308 -23.55 9.02 8.13
C SER A 308 -22.95 8.43 9.42
N ALA A 309 -22.16 7.35 9.31
CA ALA A 309 -21.59 6.61 10.43
C ALA A 309 -20.15 7.04 10.78
N LEU A 310 -19.38 7.52 9.80
CA LEU A 310 -18.08 8.16 10.02
C LEU A 310 -18.34 9.62 10.44
N GLY A 311 -18.39 9.88 11.76
CA GLY A 311 -18.46 11.24 12.29
C GLY A 311 -17.33 12.15 11.78
N ARG A 312 -17.43 13.47 12.07
CA ARG A 312 -16.63 14.60 11.52
C ARG A 312 -15.09 14.55 11.65
N GLY A 313 -14.48 13.39 11.94
CA GLY A 313 -13.04 13.23 12.20
C GLY A 313 -12.13 13.17 10.97
N VAL A 314 -12.65 13.04 9.75
CA VAL A 314 -11.83 12.95 8.52
C VAL A 314 -11.92 14.26 7.73
N THR A 315 -11.45 15.36 8.33
CA THR A 315 -11.51 16.69 7.69
C THR A 315 -10.23 17.50 7.96
N ARG A 316 -9.06 17.02 7.55
CA ARG A 316 -7.82 17.82 7.69
C ARG A 316 -6.93 18.02 6.47
N ILE A 317 -7.23 17.42 5.31
CA ILE A 317 -6.34 17.56 4.13
C ILE A 317 -7.13 17.96 2.88
N LEU A 318 -7.83 19.09 2.94
CA LEU A 318 -8.42 19.73 1.74
C LEU A 318 -8.25 21.26 1.70
N SER A 319 -7.58 21.89 2.66
CA SER A 319 -7.44 23.35 2.67
C SER A 319 -6.20 23.89 1.94
N SER A 320 -5.34 23.05 1.35
CA SER A 320 -4.09 23.51 0.72
C SER A 320 -4.08 23.46 -0.81
N SER A 321 -5.11 22.95 -1.48
CA SER A 321 -5.13 22.78 -2.94
C SER A 321 -6.02 23.79 -3.71
N SER A 322 -6.57 24.81 -3.04
CA SER A 322 -7.44 25.82 -3.68
C SER A 322 -6.95 27.27 -3.59
N SER A 323 -5.80 27.57 -2.97
CA SER A 323 -5.36 28.96 -2.73
C SER A 323 -4.18 29.47 -3.58
N SER A 324 -3.64 28.70 -4.54
CA SER A 324 -2.49 29.16 -5.35
C SER A 324 -2.80 29.48 -6.83
N PHE A 325 -4.06 29.45 -7.27
CA PHE A 325 -4.42 29.75 -8.67
C PHE A 325 -5.17 31.07 -8.91
N SER A 326 -5.09 32.02 -7.97
CA SER A 326 -5.53 33.40 -8.25
C SER A 326 -4.58 34.41 -7.63
N ARG A 327 -3.54 34.78 -8.38
CA ARG A 327 -2.93 36.13 -8.46
C ARG A 327 -1.58 36.02 -9.14
N ARG A 328 -1.55 36.34 -10.43
CA ARG A 328 -0.52 37.14 -11.11
C ARG A 328 -1.05 37.43 -12.51
N SER A 329 -1.75 38.56 -12.59
CA SER A 329 -1.77 39.45 -13.76
C SER A 329 -0.36 39.98 -14.02
#